data_AF-A0A813RXY8-F1
#
_entry.id   AF-A0A813RXY8-F1
#
_cell.length_a   1.000
_cell.length_b   1.000
_cell.length_c   1.000
_cell.angle_alpha   90.00
_cell.angle_beta   90.00
_cell.angle_gamma   90.00
#
_symmetry.space_group_name_H-M   'P 1'
#
loop_
_entity.id
_entity.type
_entity.pdbx_description
1 polymer ?
#
loop_
_entity_poly.entity_id
_entity_poly.type
_entity_poly.pdbx_seq_one_letter_code
_entity_poly.pdbx_strand_id
1 'polypeptide(L)'
;MPEPMLTDEQENELIRQVFNGKLDNLPNLSSKIVRIFTSSTFTDTSMERNTLMQETYPKLKEYCREKHGLEFQVVDMRWGVRDEATDDHKTTELCMQEIDNCQRVSVGPNFVVFLGQKYGYRPLPTKIEEKEFGMITSVSAKEDARLLNQWFKLDTNNMPSLFVLQPVSSIFTNFTNKAQPRLMEEDQTQWWETMGKLSRAVRFAAMELFKQGLFTQFDNHRYNWSVTEQEVVRGILNAKDNEDHTLAFIREIRNINVSLLR
;
A
#
# COMPACT_ATOMS: atom_id res chain seq x y z
N MET A 1 -2.87 9.63 23.79
CA MET A 1 -3.10 10.67 24.83
C MET A 1 -3.19 12.01 24.13
N PRO A 2 -4.22 12.84 24.36
CA PRO A 2 -4.20 14.21 23.85
C PRO A 2 -2.95 14.91 24.40
N GLU A 3 -2.19 15.58 23.52
CA GLU A 3 -1.11 16.45 23.98
C GLU A 3 -1.68 17.39 25.05
N PRO A 4 -0.95 17.61 26.17
CA PRO A 4 -1.43 18.49 27.23
C PRO A 4 -1.75 19.85 26.62
N MET A 5 -3.00 20.30 26.78
CA MET A 5 -3.41 21.62 26.31
C MET A 5 -2.48 22.64 26.94
N LEU A 6 -1.87 23.49 26.10
CA LEU A 6 -1.04 24.61 26.54
C LEU A 6 -1.85 25.46 27.51
N THR A 7 -1.22 25.89 28.60
CA THR A 7 -1.85 26.86 29.49
C THR A 7 -1.94 28.22 28.79
N ASP A 8 -2.87 29.08 29.20
CA ASP A 8 -3.03 30.42 28.62
C ASP A 8 -1.71 31.24 28.62
N GLU A 9 -0.85 31.04 29.62
CA GLU A 9 0.49 31.65 29.66
C GLU A 9 1.45 31.09 28.58
N GLN A 10 1.43 29.78 28.37
CA GLN A 10 2.27 29.13 27.35
C GLN A 10 1.84 29.51 25.94
N GLU A 11 0.53 29.63 25.70
CA GLU A 11 -0.02 30.04 24.42
C GLU A 11 0.34 31.50 24.10
N ASN A 12 0.24 32.40 25.10
CA ASN A 12 0.63 33.80 24.95
C ASN A 12 2.14 33.97 24.69
N GLU A 13 2.99 33.19 25.35
CA GLU A 13 4.44 33.21 25.12
C GLU A 13 4.80 32.67 23.74
N LEU A 14 4.14 31.61 23.28
CA LEU A 14 4.30 31.06 21.94
C LEU A 14 3.89 32.06 20.85
N ILE A 15 2.74 32.73 21.03
CA ILE A 15 2.28 33.81 20.14
C ILE A 15 3.31 34.94 20.07
N ARG A 16 3.88 35.35 21.21
CA ARG A 16 4.95 36.37 21.25
C ARG A 16 6.22 35.91 20.52
N GLN A 17 6.61 34.64 20.65
CA GLN A 17 7.74 34.08 19.94
C GLN A 17 7.54 34.09 18.43
N VAL A 18 6.33 33.75 17.96
CA VAL A 18 5.95 33.85 16.54
C VAL A 18 6.01 35.30 16.06
N PHE A 19 5.47 36.26 16.80
CA PHE A 19 5.56 37.69 16.45
C PHE A 19 7.00 38.22 16.44
N ASN A 20 7.90 37.63 17.24
CA ASN A 20 9.33 37.94 17.25
C ASN A 20 10.13 37.18 16.17
N GLY A 21 9.46 36.45 15.26
CA GLY A 21 10.08 35.76 14.15
C GLY A 21 10.73 34.42 14.49
N LYS A 22 10.48 33.87 15.69
CA LYS A 22 10.89 32.51 16.04
C LYS A 22 9.82 31.53 15.56
N LEU A 23 10.14 30.77 14.51
CA LEU A 23 9.25 29.77 13.89
C LEU A 23 9.62 28.33 14.25
N ASP A 24 10.58 28.16 15.15
CA ASP A 24 10.98 26.85 15.64
C ASP A 24 9.91 26.33 16.62
N ASN A 25 9.49 25.06 16.47
CA ASN A 25 8.49 24.39 17.32
C ASN A 25 7.10 25.07 17.39
N LEU A 26 6.56 25.47 16.23
CA LEU A 26 5.16 25.91 16.14
C LEU A 26 4.20 24.79 16.60
N PRO A 27 3.08 25.15 17.26
CA PRO A 27 2.08 24.17 17.66
C PRO A 27 1.44 23.59 16.40
N ASN A 28 1.11 22.30 16.44
CA ASN A 28 0.39 21.67 15.34
C ASN A 28 -0.98 22.35 15.19
N LEU A 29 -1.27 22.88 14.00
CA LEU A 29 -2.60 23.38 13.67
C LEU A 29 -3.62 22.26 13.93
N SER A 30 -4.68 22.56 14.69
CA SER A 30 -5.74 21.59 14.94
C SER A 30 -6.34 21.17 13.59
N SER A 31 -6.14 19.91 13.20
CA SER A 31 -6.80 19.38 12.02
C SER A 31 -8.31 19.38 12.25
N LYS A 32 -9.08 19.68 11.21
CA LYS A 32 -10.56 19.59 11.22
C LYS A 32 -11.05 18.46 10.31
N ILE A 33 -10.20 17.47 10.08
CA ILE A 33 -10.45 16.42 9.08
C ILE A 33 -10.42 15.06 9.77
N VAL A 34 -11.45 14.26 9.56
CA VAL A 34 -11.47 12.81 9.78
C VAL A 34 -11.21 12.17 8.43
N ARG A 35 -9.97 11.75 8.18
CA ARG A 35 -9.56 11.08 6.94
C ARG A 35 -9.19 9.64 7.23
N ILE A 36 -9.97 8.70 6.70
CA ILE A 36 -9.75 7.27 6.93
C ILE A 36 -9.18 6.60 5.68
N PHE A 37 -8.14 5.78 5.85
CA PHE A 37 -7.73 4.81 4.85
C PHE A 37 -8.46 3.50 5.10
N THR A 38 -9.17 2.98 4.10
CA THR A 38 -9.94 1.73 4.24
C THR A 38 -9.25 0.57 3.53
N SER A 39 -8.59 -0.29 4.31
CA SER A 39 -7.90 -1.50 3.84
C SER A 39 -8.82 -2.73 3.85
N SER A 40 -8.82 -3.53 2.78
CA SER A 40 -9.43 -4.86 2.76
C SER A 40 -9.00 -5.64 1.52
N THR A 41 -9.26 -6.94 1.50
CA THR A 41 -9.18 -7.72 0.26
C THR A 41 -10.34 -7.39 -0.67
N PHE A 42 -10.07 -7.39 -1.98
CA PHE A 42 -11.00 -6.81 -2.95
C PHE A 42 -12.29 -7.62 -3.17
N THR A 43 -12.16 -8.89 -3.52
CA THR A 43 -13.28 -9.68 -4.06
C THR A 43 -14.27 -10.09 -2.99
N ASP A 44 -13.78 -10.41 -1.79
CA ASP A 44 -14.57 -11.03 -0.74
C ASP A 44 -15.19 -10.03 0.25
N THR A 45 -14.80 -8.75 0.18
CA THR A 45 -15.46 -7.67 0.94
C THR A 45 -16.19 -6.67 0.03
N SER A 46 -16.48 -7.05 -1.21
CA SER A 46 -17.08 -6.14 -2.20
C SER A 46 -18.48 -5.65 -1.77
N MET A 47 -19.27 -6.52 -1.16
CA MET A 47 -20.61 -6.16 -0.66
C MET A 47 -20.51 -5.14 0.47
N GLU A 48 -19.70 -5.43 1.48
CA GLU A 48 -19.50 -4.57 2.65
C GLU A 48 -19.00 -3.17 2.24
N ARG A 49 -18.01 -3.11 1.35
CA ARG A 49 -17.49 -1.82 0.85
C ARG A 49 -18.53 -1.03 0.06
N ASN A 50 -19.31 -1.69 -0.79
CA ASN A 50 -20.37 -1.03 -1.55
C ASN A 50 -21.44 -0.45 -0.61
N THR A 51 -21.85 -1.21 0.42
CA THR A 51 -22.79 -0.74 1.44
C THR A 51 -22.21 0.43 2.24
N LEU A 52 -20.92 0.41 2.60
CA LEU A 52 -20.27 1.53 3.27
C LEU A 52 -20.32 2.80 2.41
N MET A 53 -19.98 2.68 1.13
CA MET A 53 -19.99 3.80 0.18
C MET A 53 -21.40 4.37 -0.04
N GLN A 54 -22.40 3.51 -0.20
CA GLN A 54 -23.76 3.92 -0.54
C GLN A 54 -24.53 4.46 0.67
N GLU A 55 -24.33 3.89 1.86
CA GLU A 55 -25.21 4.16 3.00
C GLU A 55 -24.50 4.75 4.21
N THR A 56 -23.26 4.31 4.50
CA THR A 56 -22.60 4.63 5.78
C THR A 56 -21.78 5.91 5.71
N TYR A 57 -20.88 6.03 4.73
CA TYR A 57 -20.00 7.19 4.58
C TYR A 57 -20.77 8.51 4.36
N PRO A 58 -21.90 8.56 3.62
CA PRO A 58 -22.71 9.78 3.53
C PRO A 58 -23.24 10.24 4.89
N LYS A 59 -23.74 9.31 5.72
CA LYS A 59 -24.26 9.59 7.07
C LYS A 59 -23.14 10.04 8.01
N LEU A 60 -21.96 9.40 7.95
CA LEU A 60 -20.80 9.83 8.72
C LEU A 60 -20.33 11.22 8.32
N LYS A 61 -20.33 11.53 7.02
CA LYS A 61 -19.97 12.86 6.51
C LYS A 61 -20.91 13.95 7.01
N GLU A 62 -22.22 13.68 7.01
CA GLU A 62 -23.23 14.58 7.57
C GLU A 62 -23.04 14.75 9.07
N TYR A 63 -22.89 13.65 9.81
CA TYR A 63 -22.67 13.66 11.26
C TYR A 63 -21.42 14.46 11.67
N CYS A 64 -20.27 14.20 11.04
CA CYS A 64 -19.02 14.92 11.30
C CYS A 64 -19.18 16.42 11.04
N ARG A 65 -19.81 16.78 9.93
CA ARG A 65 -20.03 18.19 9.55
C ARG A 65 -20.97 18.90 10.51
N GLU A 66 -22.12 18.30 10.81
CA GLU A 66 -23.21 18.98 11.54
C GLU A 66 -23.03 18.99 13.06
N LYS A 67 -22.44 17.94 13.61
CA LYS A 67 -22.27 17.82 15.07
C LYS A 67 -20.93 18.36 15.54
N HIS A 68 -19.89 18.26 14.71
CA HIS A 68 -18.51 18.53 15.13
C HIS A 68 -17.79 19.56 14.25
N GLY A 69 -18.40 20.02 13.15
CA GLY A 69 -17.73 20.94 12.21
C GLY A 69 -16.50 20.34 11.53
N LEU A 70 -16.45 19.00 11.42
CA LEU A 70 -15.34 18.24 10.84
C LEU A 70 -15.64 17.84 9.39
N GLU A 71 -14.61 17.81 8.56
CA GLU A 71 -14.66 17.23 7.23
C GLU A 71 -14.38 15.73 7.29
N PHE A 72 -15.24 14.91 6.70
CA PHE A 72 -15.03 13.46 6.59
C PHE A 72 -14.57 13.08 5.17
N GLN A 73 -13.45 12.37 5.09
CA GLN A 73 -12.84 11.89 3.85
C GLN A 73 -12.52 10.40 3.97
N VAL A 74 -12.77 9.65 2.89
CA VAL A 74 -12.41 8.23 2.80
C VAL A 74 -11.44 8.05 1.65
N VAL A 75 -10.33 7.38 1.93
CA VAL A 75 -9.38 6.92 0.92
C VAL A 75 -9.63 5.43 0.65
N ASP A 76 -10.11 5.15 -0.56
CA ASP A 76 -10.35 3.81 -1.07
C ASP A 76 -9.63 3.64 -2.42
N MET A 77 -8.48 2.98 -2.40
CA MET A 77 -7.63 2.78 -3.59
C MET A 77 -8.24 1.81 -4.61
N ARG A 78 -9.39 1.18 -4.35
CA ARG A 78 -10.13 0.45 -5.39
C ARG A 78 -10.64 1.37 -6.50
N TRP A 79 -11.01 2.60 -6.14
CA TRP A 79 -11.58 3.56 -7.07
C TRP A 79 -10.52 4.59 -7.42
N GLY A 80 -9.92 4.47 -8.61
CA GLY A 80 -8.99 5.49 -9.13
C GLY A 80 -7.54 5.03 -9.34
N VAL A 81 -7.23 3.74 -9.20
CA VAL A 81 -5.97 3.21 -9.77
C VAL A 81 -6.11 3.25 -11.29
N ARG A 82 -5.44 4.21 -11.91
CA ARG A 82 -5.44 4.36 -13.37
C ARG A 82 -4.48 3.35 -14.01
N ASP A 83 -4.67 3.07 -15.30
CA ASP A 83 -3.80 2.19 -16.07
C ASP A 83 -2.32 2.62 -15.98
N GLU A 84 -2.06 3.92 -15.88
CA GLU A 84 -0.71 4.48 -15.76
C GLU A 84 -0.02 4.10 -14.42
N ALA A 85 -0.79 3.93 -13.34
CA ALA A 85 -0.24 3.45 -12.07
C ALA A 85 0.10 1.95 -12.10
N THR A 86 -0.59 1.20 -12.97
CA THR A 86 -0.28 -0.21 -13.25
C THR A 86 0.97 -0.33 -14.13
N ASP A 87 1.10 0.55 -15.13
CA ASP A 87 2.29 0.61 -16.00
C ASP A 87 3.58 0.84 -15.19
N ASP A 88 3.54 1.79 -14.25
CA ASP A 88 4.68 2.15 -13.38
C ASP A 88 4.82 1.27 -12.13
N HIS A 89 3.94 0.29 -11.91
CA HIS A 89 3.90 -0.56 -10.71
C HIS A 89 3.75 0.20 -9.37
N LYS A 90 3.16 1.40 -9.38
CA LYS A 90 3.11 2.30 -8.23
C LYS A 90 1.95 2.04 -7.26
N THR A 91 1.02 1.16 -7.58
CA THR A 91 -0.22 0.97 -6.80
C THR A 91 0.04 0.74 -5.31
N THR A 92 0.95 -0.16 -4.94
CA THR A 92 1.26 -0.44 -3.52
C THR A 92 1.93 0.75 -2.84
N GLU A 93 2.85 1.44 -3.53
CA GLU A 93 3.53 2.62 -3.01
C GLU A 93 2.53 3.76 -2.73
N LEU A 94 1.58 3.99 -3.64
CA LEU A 94 0.51 4.95 -3.46
C LEU A 94 -0.38 4.60 -2.26
N CYS A 95 -0.70 3.31 -2.03
CA CYS A 95 -1.41 2.89 -0.82
C CYS A 95 -0.64 3.29 0.45
N MET A 96 0.66 3.00 0.52
CA MET A 96 1.48 3.32 1.70
C MET A 96 1.55 4.84 1.95
N GLN A 97 1.71 5.63 0.88
CA GLN A 97 1.72 7.10 0.98
C GLN A 97 0.38 7.66 1.47
N GLU A 98 -0.73 7.08 1.01
CA GLU A 98 -2.06 7.50 1.48
C GLU A 98 -2.32 7.13 2.94
N ILE A 99 -1.81 5.98 3.42
CA ILE A 99 -1.83 5.63 4.84
C ILE A 99 -1.07 6.68 5.67
N ASP A 100 0.15 7.00 5.26
CA ASP A 100 0.98 8.02 5.94
C ASP A 100 0.28 9.39 5.95
N ASN A 101 -0.39 9.76 4.85
CA ASN A 101 -1.18 10.97 4.77
C ASN A 101 -2.37 10.96 5.73
N CYS A 102 -3.12 9.86 5.82
CA CYS A 102 -4.24 9.73 6.75
C CYS A 102 -3.76 9.85 8.21
N GLN A 103 -2.65 9.20 8.56
CA GLN A 103 -2.04 9.29 9.89
C GLN A 103 -1.60 10.72 10.23
N ARG A 104 -1.08 11.47 9.25
CA ARG A 104 -0.60 12.84 9.45
C ARG A 104 -1.73 13.86 9.60
N VAL A 105 -2.83 13.72 8.85
CA VAL A 105 -3.85 14.78 8.75
C VAL A 105 -5.14 14.47 9.49
N SER A 106 -5.44 13.20 9.79
CA SER A 106 -6.71 12.84 10.41
C SER A 106 -6.66 13.08 11.92
N VAL A 107 -7.72 13.65 12.49
CA VAL A 107 -7.91 13.72 13.94
C VAL A 107 -8.21 12.35 14.57
N GLY A 108 -8.51 11.33 13.74
CA GLY A 108 -8.88 10.00 14.19
C GLY A 108 -10.36 9.69 13.96
N PRO A 109 -10.69 8.43 13.57
CA PRO A 109 -9.76 7.37 13.16
C PRO A 109 -9.01 7.73 11.85
N ASN A 110 -7.87 7.08 11.60
CA ASN A 110 -7.05 7.27 10.41
C ASN A 110 -6.91 6.00 9.55
N PHE A 111 -7.16 4.82 10.13
CA PHE A 111 -7.05 3.54 9.43
C PHE A 111 -8.17 2.59 9.83
N VAL A 112 -8.83 2.00 8.84
CA VAL A 112 -9.90 1.01 9.02
C VAL A 112 -9.58 -0.22 8.18
N VAL A 113 -9.57 -1.41 8.78
CA VAL A 113 -9.31 -2.66 8.07
C VAL A 113 -10.43 -3.68 8.23
N PHE A 114 -10.78 -4.34 7.13
CA PHE A 114 -11.67 -5.50 7.10
C PHE A 114 -10.86 -6.75 6.75
N LEU A 115 -10.75 -7.68 7.71
CA LEU A 115 -9.96 -8.90 7.58
C LEU A 115 -10.86 -10.14 7.60
N GLY A 116 -10.53 -11.11 6.76
CA GLY A 116 -11.15 -12.44 6.72
C GLY A 116 -10.13 -13.52 6.39
N GLN A 117 -10.58 -14.65 5.84
CA GLN A 117 -9.72 -15.80 5.52
C GLN A 117 -8.95 -15.63 4.20
N LYS A 118 -9.29 -14.64 3.36
CA LYS A 118 -8.56 -14.37 2.12
C LYS A 118 -7.34 -13.52 2.42
N TYR A 119 -6.16 -14.02 2.08
CA TYR A 119 -4.90 -13.33 2.34
C TYR A 119 -4.65 -12.11 1.43
N GLY A 120 -5.18 -12.14 0.21
CA GLY A 120 -5.14 -11.02 -0.73
C GLY A 120 -4.12 -11.15 -1.86
N TYR A 121 -4.06 -10.09 -2.69
CA TYR A 121 -3.14 -10.01 -3.82
C TYR A 121 -1.70 -9.79 -3.33
N ARG A 122 -0.77 -10.59 -3.87
CA ARG A 122 0.65 -10.52 -3.57
C ARG A 122 1.37 -9.92 -4.77
N PRO A 123 1.75 -8.63 -4.74
CA PRO A 123 2.44 -8.00 -5.87
C PRO A 123 3.86 -8.55 -6.01
N LEU A 124 4.45 -8.41 -7.20
CA LEU A 124 5.89 -8.58 -7.37
C LEU A 124 6.59 -7.33 -6.83
N PRO A 125 7.72 -7.50 -6.13
CA PRO A 125 8.50 -6.34 -5.70
C PRO A 125 8.98 -5.52 -6.88
N THR A 126 8.83 -4.20 -6.77
CA THR A 126 9.26 -3.25 -7.80
C THR A 126 10.73 -2.86 -7.66
N LYS A 127 11.31 -3.10 -6.48
CA LYS A 127 12.71 -2.81 -6.15
C LYS A 127 13.28 -3.99 -5.37
N ILE A 128 14.48 -4.42 -5.76
CA ILE A 128 15.24 -5.50 -5.08
C ILE A 128 16.67 -5.01 -4.94
N GLU A 129 17.30 -5.17 -3.77
CA GLU A 129 18.71 -4.81 -3.58
C GLU A 129 19.61 -5.58 -4.55
N GLU A 130 20.65 -4.94 -5.08
CA GLU A 130 21.57 -5.57 -6.04
C GLU A 130 22.10 -6.94 -5.58
N LYS A 131 22.53 -7.02 -4.32
CA LYS A 131 23.02 -8.27 -3.73
C LYS A 131 21.93 -9.35 -3.70
N GLU A 132 20.71 -8.97 -3.31
CA GLU A 132 19.55 -9.86 -3.23
C GLU A 132 19.11 -10.35 -4.62
N PHE A 133 19.11 -9.46 -5.61
CA PHE A 133 18.82 -9.79 -7.00
C PHE A 133 19.84 -10.76 -7.61
N GLY A 134 21.13 -10.55 -7.31
CA GLY A 134 22.21 -11.47 -7.70
C GLY A 134 22.00 -12.88 -7.13
N MET A 135 21.61 -12.99 -5.86
CA MET A 135 21.28 -14.27 -5.24
C MET A 135 20.07 -14.94 -5.90
N ILE A 136 18.99 -14.18 -6.13
CA ILE A 136 17.77 -14.68 -6.78
C ILE A 136 18.05 -15.23 -8.17
N THR A 137 18.79 -14.47 -8.99
CA THR A 137 19.11 -14.89 -10.36
C THR A 137 20.05 -16.11 -10.39
N SER A 138 20.93 -16.26 -9.40
CA SER A 138 21.87 -17.39 -9.32
C SER A 138 21.20 -18.75 -9.05
N VAL A 139 20.09 -18.77 -8.31
CA VAL A 139 19.32 -20.00 -8.01
C VAL A 139 18.13 -20.22 -8.94
N SER A 140 17.85 -19.24 -9.82
CA SER A 140 16.76 -19.32 -10.79
C SER A 140 17.13 -20.20 -11.97
N ALA A 141 16.12 -20.83 -12.60
CA ALA A 141 16.32 -21.49 -13.90
C ALA A 141 16.81 -20.47 -14.94
N LYS A 142 17.57 -20.92 -15.95
CA LYS A 142 18.17 -20.04 -16.97
C LYS A 142 17.14 -19.13 -17.66
N GLU A 143 15.96 -19.66 -17.96
CA GLU A 143 14.87 -18.91 -18.60
C GLU A 143 14.28 -17.85 -17.66
N ASP A 144 14.05 -18.19 -16.40
CA ASP A 144 13.56 -17.28 -15.37
C ASP A 144 14.57 -16.17 -15.08
N ALA A 145 15.86 -16.51 -14.92
CA ALA A 145 16.92 -15.54 -14.74
C ALA A 145 17.02 -14.58 -15.93
N ARG A 146 16.86 -15.07 -17.17
CA ARG A 146 16.83 -14.23 -18.37
C ARG A 146 15.63 -13.27 -18.34
N LEU A 147 14.45 -13.76 -17.96
CA LEU A 147 13.25 -12.93 -17.85
C LEU A 147 13.40 -11.86 -16.77
N LEU A 148 13.97 -12.20 -15.61
CA LEU A 148 14.25 -11.26 -14.53
C LEU A 148 15.22 -10.16 -14.99
N ASN A 149 16.33 -10.51 -15.64
CA ASN A 149 17.30 -9.54 -16.18
C ASN A 149 16.74 -8.69 -17.33
N GLN A 150 15.75 -9.21 -18.07
CA GLN A 150 15.05 -8.43 -19.08
C GLN A 150 14.23 -7.32 -18.44
N TRP A 151 13.52 -7.62 -17.34
CA TRP A 151 12.52 -6.75 -16.70
C TRP A 151 13.06 -5.85 -15.60
N PHE A 152 14.08 -6.26 -14.86
CA PHE A 152 14.71 -5.45 -13.83
C PHE A 152 15.99 -4.78 -14.37
N LYS A 153 16.17 -3.49 -14.08
CA LYS A 153 17.37 -2.72 -14.42
C LYS A 153 18.05 -2.18 -13.19
N LEU A 154 19.38 -2.22 -13.21
CA LEU A 154 20.22 -1.69 -12.15
C LEU A 154 20.09 -0.16 -12.12
N ASP A 155 19.74 0.37 -10.96
CA ASP A 155 19.75 1.78 -10.61
C ASP A 155 20.82 2.00 -9.53
N THR A 156 21.93 2.61 -9.95
CA THR A 156 23.10 2.92 -9.12
C THR A 156 22.96 4.27 -8.40
N ASN A 157 21.85 4.99 -8.58
CA ASN A 157 21.61 6.25 -7.87
C ASN A 157 21.18 6.04 -6.41
N ASN A 158 20.86 4.80 -6.03
CA ASN A 158 20.54 4.42 -4.65
C ASN A 158 21.78 3.84 -3.95
N MET A 159 21.88 4.07 -2.65
CA MET A 159 22.93 3.49 -1.81
C MET A 159 22.24 2.70 -0.66
N PRO A 160 22.25 1.35 -0.68
CA PRO A 160 22.84 0.46 -1.71
C PRO A 160 22.10 0.50 -3.06
N SER A 161 22.78 0.09 -4.14
CA SER A 161 22.20 0.01 -5.48
C SER A 161 21.01 -0.96 -5.54
N LEU A 162 20.04 -0.65 -6.39
CA LEU A 162 18.79 -1.42 -6.51
C LEU A 162 18.57 -1.88 -7.95
N PHE A 163 18.00 -3.07 -8.13
CA PHE A 163 17.34 -3.46 -9.36
C PHE A 163 15.88 -3.02 -9.32
N VAL A 164 15.47 -2.22 -10.29
CA VAL A 164 14.12 -1.64 -10.41
C VAL A 164 13.38 -2.29 -11.57
N LEU A 165 12.13 -2.68 -11.31
CA LEU A 165 11.21 -3.20 -12.33
C LEU A 165 10.85 -2.07 -13.30
N GLN A 166 11.08 -2.30 -14.60
CA GLN A 166 10.77 -1.32 -15.62
C GLN A 166 9.26 -1.14 -15.82
N PRO A 167 8.82 0.04 -16.33
CA PRO A 167 7.44 0.22 -16.77
C PRO A 167 7.02 -0.85 -17.79
N VAL A 168 5.76 -1.26 -17.78
CA VAL A 168 5.23 -2.27 -18.71
C VAL A 168 5.41 -1.83 -20.16
N SER A 169 5.15 -0.55 -20.42
CA SER A 169 5.26 0.13 -21.71
C SER A 169 6.68 0.19 -22.28
N SER A 170 7.72 -0.09 -21.47
CA SER A 170 9.10 -0.20 -21.95
C SER A 170 9.33 -1.39 -22.90
N ILE A 171 8.49 -2.43 -22.78
CA ILE A 171 8.55 -3.64 -23.61
C ILE A 171 7.23 -3.80 -24.38
N PHE A 172 6.09 -3.63 -23.72
CA PHE A 172 4.76 -3.74 -24.32
C PHE A 172 4.22 -2.35 -24.68
N THR A 173 4.66 -1.81 -25.81
CA THR A 173 4.48 -0.39 -26.17
C THR A 173 3.02 0.06 -26.31
N ASN A 174 2.07 -0.86 -26.51
CA ASN A 174 0.65 -0.53 -26.63
C ASN A 174 -0.13 -0.70 -25.32
N PHE A 175 0.53 -1.02 -24.21
CA PHE A 175 -0.11 -1.31 -22.92
C PHE A 175 -1.09 -0.22 -22.44
N THR A 176 -0.79 1.05 -22.75
CA THR A 176 -1.64 2.23 -22.44
C THR A 176 -2.24 2.90 -23.68
N ASN A 177 -2.12 2.29 -24.87
CA ASN A 177 -2.51 2.89 -26.15
C ASN A 177 -4.02 2.81 -26.39
N LYS A 178 -4.77 3.76 -25.80
CA LYS A 178 -6.23 3.88 -25.94
C LYS A 178 -6.72 4.09 -27.38
N ALA A 179 -5.84 4.54 -28.30
CA ALA A 179 -6.18 4.71 -29.70
C ALA A 179 -6.27 3.37 -30.47
N GLN A 180 -5.65 2.30 -29.94
CA GLN A 180 -5.64 0.97 -30.56
C GLN A 180 -6.07 -0.11 -29.54
N PRO A 181 -7.37 -0.22 -29.23
CA PRO A 181 -7.87 -1.08 -28.15
C PRO A 181 -7.48 -2.55 -28.27
N ARG A 182 -7.47 -3.09 -29.50
CA ARG A 182 -7.11 -4.49 -29.75
C ARG A 182 -5.64 -4.78 -29.41
N LEU A 183 -4.72 -3.91 -29.82
CA LEU A 183 -3.29 -4.08 -29.52
C LEU A 183 -3.01 -3.84 -28.03
N MET A 184 -3.75 -2.92 -27.41
CA MET A 184 -3.70 -2.69 -25.96
C MET A 184 -4.13 -3.94 -25.18
N GLU A 185 -5.23 -4.59 -25.56
CA GLU A 185 -5.71 -5.82 -24.91
C GLU A 185 -4.71 -6.98 -25.06
N GLU A 186 -4.09 -7.12 -26.24
CA GLU A 186 -3.04 -8.13 -26.49
C GLU A 186 -1.80 -7.90 -25.61
N ASP A 187 -1.32 -6.65 -25.50
CA ASP A 187 -0.18 -6.28 -24.65
C ASP A 187 -0.51 -6.42 -23.16
N GLN A 188 -1.73 -6.05 -22.74
CA GLN A 188 -2.19 -6.24 -21.36
C GLN A 188 -2.24 -7.71 -20.97
N THR A 189 -2.75 -8.57 -21.86
CA THR A 189 -2.80 -10.02 -21.64
C THR A 189 -1.39 -10.59 -21.50
N GLN A 190 -0.49 -10.25 -22.42
CA GLN A 190 0.92 -10.69 -22.37
C GLN A 190 1.64 -10.20 -21.12
N TRP A 191 1.36 -8.97 -20.67
CA TRP A 191 1.88 -8.45 -19.42
C TRP A 191 1.44 -9.29 -18.22
N TRP A 192 0.15 -9.55 -18.04
CA TRP A 192 -0.34 -10.33 -16.90
C TRP A 192 0.22 -11.76 -16.86
N GLU A 193 0.42 -12.39 -18.02
CA GLU A 193 1.11 -13.68 -18.11
C GLU A 193 2.58 -13.57 -17.69
N THR A 194 3.28 -12.54 -18.17
CA THR A 194 4.69 -12.27 -17.86
C THR A 194 4.90 -11.96 -16.39
N MET A 195 4.03 -11.13 -15.83
CA MET A 195 3.95 -10.75 -14.42
C MET A 195 3.73 -11.99 -13.53
N GLY A 196 2.91 -12.95 -13.98
CA GLY A 196 2.73 -14.25 -13.34
C GLY A 196 3.98 -15.14 -13.39
N LYS A 197 4.74 -15.13 -14.49
CA LYS A 197 6.03 -15.84 -14.61
C LYS A 197 7.09 -15.23 -13.69
N LEU A 198 7.27 -13.91 -13.73
CA LEU A 198 8.19 -13.16 -12.86
C LEU A 198 7.89 -13.42 -11.37
N SER A 199 6.62 -13.33 -10.97
CA SER A 199 6.20 -13.58 -9.58
C SER A 199 6.55 -14.99 -9.11
N ARG A 200 6.34 -16.00 -9.97
CA ARG A 200 6.67 -17.39 -9.65
C ARG A 200 8.18 -17.59 -9.56
N ALA A 201 8.95 -17.04 -10.50
CA ALA A 201 10.40 -17.11 -10.50
C ALA A 201 10.99 -16.54 -9.21
N VAL A 202 10.62 -15.31 -8.84
CA VAL A 202 11.13 -14.65 -7.62
C VAL A 202 10.73 -15.40 -6.35
N ARG A 203 9.47 -15.85 -6.23
CA ARG A 203 9.03 -16.58 -5.03
C ARG A 203 9.69 -17.95 -4.91
N PHE A 204 9.88 -18.64 -6.02
CA PHE A 204 10.60 -19.91 -6.03
C PHE A 204 12.06 -19.72 -5.61
N ALA A 205 12.74 -18.73 -6.19
CA ALA A 205 14.10 -18.38 -5.83
C ALA A 205 14.23 -17.99 -4.35
N ALA A 206 13.34 -17.16 -3.83
CA ALA A 206 13.31 -16.77 -2.41
C ALA A 206 13.15 -17.98 -1.48
N MET A 207 12.26 -18.92 -1.83
CA MET A 207 12.08 -20.16 -1.09
C MET A 207 13.34 -21.04 -1.12
N GLU A 208 14.04 -21.09 -2.24
CA GLU A 208 15.27 -21.87 -2.38
C GLU A 208 16.42 -21.25 -1.58
N LEU A 209 16.59 -19.93 -1.63
CA LEU A 209 17.55 -19.20 -0.79
C LEU A 209 17.26 -19.40 0.71
N PHE A 210 16.00 -19.48 1.10
CA PHE A 210 15.60 -19.79 2.47
C PHE A 210 16.02 -21.19 2.89
N LYS A 211 15.78 -22.21 2.05
CA LYS A 211 16.24 -23.58 2.31
C LYS A 211 17.76 -23.70 2.43
N GLN A 212 18.49 -22.88 1.68
CA GLN A 212 19.95 -22.82 1.73
C GLN A 212 20.49 -22.00 2.92
N GLY A 213 19.61 -21.38 3.72
CA GLY A 213 19.98 -20.56 4.88
C GLY A 213 20.55 -19.18 4.51
N LEU A 214 20.44 -18.77 3.24
CA LEU A 214 20.86 -17.45 2.76
C LEU A 214 19.81 -16.36 3.02
N PHE A 215 18.54 -16.74 3.07
CA PHE A 215 17.42 -15.88 3.48
C PHE A 215 16.93 -16.26 4.86
N THR A 216 16.52 -15.25 5.64
CA THR A 216 15.75 -15.48 6.86
C THR A 216 14.29 -15.83 6.51
N GLN A 217 13.52 -16.28 7.51
CA GLN A 217 12.07 -16.47 7.35
C GLN A 217 11.38 -15.17 6.90
N PHE A 218 11.84 -14.03 7.43
CA PHE A 218 11.31 -12.71 7.08
C PHE A 218 11.61 -12.37 5.62
N ASP A 219 12.85 -12.58 5.15
CA ASP A 219 13.23 -12.29 3.76
C ASP A 219 12.39 -13.11 2.77
N ASN A 220 12.19 -14.40 3.04
CA ASN A 220 11.33 -15.25 2.21
C ASN A 220 9.85 -14.82 2.26
N HIS A 221 9.36 -14.46 3.43
CA HIS A 221 7.97 -14.02 3.61
C HIS A 221 7.71 -12.67 2.92
N ARG A 222 8.69 -11.76 2.87
CA ARG A 222 8.61 -10.47 2.19
C ARG A 222 8.23 -10.60 0.70
N TYR A 223 8.70 -11.65 0.02
CA TYR A 223 8.31 -11.96 -1.38
C TYR A 223 6.90 -12.54 -1.54
N ASN A 224 6.26 -12.83 -0.42
CA ASN A 224 4.92 -13.39 -0.34
C ASN A 224 3.92 -12.44 0.32
N TRP A 225 4.33 -11.24 0.75
CA TRP A 225 3.43 -10.26 1.35
C TRP A 225 2.27 -9.88 0.43
N SER A 226 1.06 -9.91 0.99
CA SER A 226 -0.08 -9.29 0.33
C SER A 226 -0.07 -7.78 0.50
N VAL A 227 -0.75 -7.05 -0.39
CA VAL A 227 -0.95 -5.60 -0.21
C VAL A 227 -1.60 -5.31 1.14
N THR A 228 -2.63 -6.06 1.50
CA THR A 228 -3.34 -5.91 2.78
C THR A 228 -2.44 -6.14 3.99
N GLU A 229 -1.52 -7.12 3.95
CA GLU A 229 -0.54 -7.29 5.04
C GLU A 229 0.38 -6.06 5.15
N GLN A 230 0.88 -5.54 4.02
CA GLN A 230 1.71 -4.32 4.02
C GLN A 230 0.95 -3.13 4.59
N GLU A 231 -0.32 -2.96 4.22
CA GLU A 231 -1.19 -1.91 4.73
C GLU A 231 -1.40 -2.04 6.24
N VAL A 232 -1.63 -3.24 6.76
CA VAL A 232 -1.79 -3.49 8.21
C VAL A 232 -0.49 -3.25 8.97
N VAL A 233 0.64 -3.72 8.43
CA VAL A 233 1.96 -3.50 9.04
C VAL A 233 2.25 -2.00 9.12
N ARG A 234 1.99 -1.24 8.06
CA ARG A 234 2.22 0.22 8.01
C ARG A 234 1.21 1.00 8.85
N GLY A 235 -0.07 0.66 8.73
CA GLY A 235 -1.20 1.40 9.26
C GLY A 235 -1.49 1.12 10.74
N ILE A 236 -1.13 -0.06 11.24
CA ILE A 236 -1.44 -0.50 12.61
C ILE A 236 -0.16 -0.89 13.37
N LEU A 237 0.62 -1.84 12.86
CA LEU A 237 1.71 -2.45 13.64
C LEU A 237 2.92 -1.53 13.83
N ASN A 238 3.24 -0.73 12.82
CA ASN A 238 4.35 0.23 12.83
C ASN A 238 3.88 1.69 13.02
N ALA A 239 2.58 1.91 13.18
CA ALA A 239 2.03 3.25 13.37
C ALA A 239 2.39 3.80 14.77
N LYS A 240 2.71 5.09 14.83
CA LYS A 240 2.85 5.82 16.10
C LYS A 240 1.43 6.20 16.55
N ASP A 241 1.02 5.79 17.74
CA ASP A 241 -0.30 6.04 18.34
C ASP A 241 -1.50 5.37 17.60
N ASN A 242 -1.61 4.05 17.74
CA ASN A 242 -2.65 3.25 17.05
C ASN A 242 -3.92 2.95 17.87
N GLU A 243 -3.87 3.03 19.20
CA GLU A 243 -4.94 2.52 20.09
C GLU A 243 -6.30 3.20 19.87
N ASP A 244 -6.31 4.53 19.69
CA ASP A 244 -7.55 5.31 19.50
C ASP A 244 -7.80 5.71 18.04
N HIS A 245 -6.87 5.38 17.13
CA HIS A 245 -6.90 5.88 15.75
C HIS A 245 -7.14 4.79 14.70
N THR A 246 -7.18 3.52 15.10
CA THR A 246 -7.33 2.39 14.16
C THR A 246 -8.54 1.54 14.51
N LEU A 247 -9.25 1.04 13.48
CA LEU A 247 -10.38 0.13 13.63
C LEU A 247 -10.14 -1.14 12.81
N ALA A 248 -10.28 -2.30 13.43
CA ALA A 248 -10.15 -3.59 12.77
C ALA A 248 -11.43 -4.41 12.91
N PHE A 249 -12.06 -4.72 11.77
CA PHE A 249 -13.20 -5.62 11.67
C PHE A 249 -12.71 -6.98 11.18
N ILE A 250 -12.62 -7.94 12.09
CA ILE A 250 -12.12 -9.29 11.80
C ILE A 250 -13.31 -10.24 11.75
N ARG A 251 -13.51 -10.91 10.61
CA ARG A 251 -14.57 -11.91 10.43
C ARG A 251 -13.98 -13.32 10.38
N GLU A 252 -14.58 -14.22 11.14
CA GLU A 252 -14.29 -15.64 11.07
C GLU A 252 -15.41 -16.42 10.37
N ILE A 253 -15.18 -16.86 9.13
CA ILE A 253 -16.16 -17.65 8.39
C ILE A 253 -15.93 -19.13 8.69
N ARG A 254 -16.88 -19.73 9.40
CA ARG A 254 -16.88 -21.17 9.69
C ARG A 254 -17.38 -21.95 8.47
N ASN A 255 -16.89 -23.19 8.32
CA ASN A 255 -17.29 -24.12 7.26
C ASN A 255 -17.01 -23.62 5.83
N ILE A 256 -15.94 -22.84 5.64
CA ILE A 256 -15.52 -22.41 4.31
C ILE A 256 -14.99 -23.63 3.53
N ASN A 257 -15.58 -23.89 2.36
CA ASN A 257 -15.03 -24.91 1.48
C ASN A 257 -13.88 -24.31 0.67
N VAL A 258 -12.67 -24.42 1.21
CA VAL A 258 -11.45 -23.84 0.62
C VAL A 258 -11.18 -24.36 -0.80
N SER A 259 -11.69 -25.53 -1.16
CA SER A 259 -11.50 -26.11 -2.51
C SER A 259 -12.30 -25.38 -3.61
N LEU A 260 -13.35 -24.63 -3.24
CA LEU A 260 -14.15 -23.82 -4.17
C LEU A 260 -13.58 -22.41 -4.40
N LEU A 261 -12.54 -22.02 -3.65
CA LEU A 261 -11.85 -20.74 -3.77
C LEU A 261 -10.70 -20.87 -4.79
N ARG A 262 -11.01 -21.06 -6.08
CA ARG A 262 -10.04 -20.97 -7.18
C ARG A 262 -10.04 -19.59 -7.81
#